data_AF-A0AAV8XDE2-F1
#
_entry.id   AF-A0AAV8XDE2-F1
#
_cell.length_a   1.000
_cell.length_b   1.000
_cell.length_c   1.000
_cell.angle_alpha   90.00
_cell.angle_beta   90.00
_cell.angle_gamma   90.00
#
_symmetry.space_group_name_H-M   'P 1'
#
loop_
_entity.id
_entity.type
_entity.pdbx_description
1 polymer ?
#
loop_
_entity_poly.entity_id
_entity_poly.type
_entity_poly.pdbx_seq_one_letter_code
_entity_poly.pdbx_strand_id
1 'polypeptide(L)'
;MVRRLSERERIEILIMIGYGDRARTQLEVCRLFNNKYPNREPITQSTVSKIEQKFLEVGHARDRPRTGRPPVQEDHYKASRKSPFTHPPSGGKQRNSLSSVLKYLKLYKWHPYKVVLVQELNEDDPD
;
A
#
# COMPACT_ATOMS: atom_id res chain seq x y z
N MET A 1 12.08 23.34 4.05
CA MET A 1 11.42 22.00 3.96
C MET A 1 9.94 22.28 4.07
N VAL A 2 9.15 22.07 3.01
CA VAL A 2 7.77 22.59 2.99
C VAL A 2 6.89 21.89 4.03
N ARG A 3 6.24 22.65 4.93
CA ARG A 3 5.34 22.10 5.95
C ARG A 3 4.08 21.55 5.29
N ARG A 4 3.90 20.23 5.33
CA ARG A 4 2.70 19.56 4.82
C ARG A 4 1.44 20.10 5.50
N LEU A 5 0.38 20.27 4.71
CA LEU A 5 -0.95 20.58 5.23
C LEU A 5 -1.47 19.41 6.05
N SER A 6 -1.91 19.69 7.28
CA SER A 6 -2.66 18.78 8.12
C SER A 6 -4.06 18.51 7.53
N GLU A 7 -4.72 17.45 7.99
CA GLU A 7 -6.10 17.16 7.57
C GLU A 7 -7.05 18.31 7.92
N ARG A 8 -6.90 18.92 9.10
CA ARG A 8 -7.69 20.07 9.53
C ARG A 8 -7.53 21.27 8.60
N GLU A 9 -6.30 21.60 8.21
CA GLU A 9 -6.03 22.69 7.27
C GLU A 9 -6.64 22.42 5.89
N ARG A 10 -6.65 21.15 5.42
CA ARG A 10 -7.29 20.77 4.15
C ARG A 10 -8.81 20.89 4.22
N ILE A 11 -9.43 20.45 5.32
CA ILE A 11 -10.87 20.61 5.56
C ILE A 11 -11.23 22.08 5.55
N GLU A 12 -10.42 22.91 6.20
CA GLU A 12 -10.64 24.35 6.25
C GLU A 12 -10.56 25.01 4.87
N ILE A 13 -9.61 24.60 4.02
CA ILE A 13 -9.55 25.02 2.61
C ILE A 13 -10.83 24.65 1.87
N LEU A 14 -11.34 23.42 2.05
CA LEU A 14 -12.59 22.98 1.42
C LEU A 14 -13.80 23.78 1.91
N ILE A 15 -13.86 24.09 3.21
CA ILE A 15 -14.89 24.98 3.77
C ILE A 15 -14.78 26.37 3.15
N MET A 16 -13.57 26.92 2.98
CA MET A 16 -13.37 28.22 2.36
C MET A 16 -13.82 28.28 0.89
N ILE A 17 -13.78 27.16 0.16
CA ILE A 17 -14.25 27.07 -1.24
C ILE A 17 -15.77 27.24 -1.32
N GLY A 18 -16.53 26.57 -0.46
CA GLY A 18 -18.00 26.48 -0.57
C GLY A 18 -18.74 26.79 0.73
N TYR A 19 -18.42 27.89 1.40
CA TYR A 19 -19.11 28.27 2.64
C TYR A 19 -20.46 28.96 2.37
N GLY A 20 -21.56 28.26 2.65
CA GLY A 20 -22.93 28.72 2.39
C GLY A 20 -23.23 28.75 0.88
N ASP A 21 -23.92 29.79 0.39
CA ASP A 21 -24.25 29.94 -1.04
C ASP A 21 -23.11 30.57 -1.87
N ARG A 22 -21.92 30.72 -1.28
CA ARG A 22 -20.77 31.37 -1.93
C ARG A 22 -19.80 30.34 -2.47
N ALA A 23 -19.69 30.29 -3.80
CA ALA A 23 -18.58 29.65 -4.49
C ALA A 23 -17.43 30.66 -4.65
N ARG A 24 -16.32 30.44 -3.93
CA ARG A 24 -15.09 31.23 -4.10
C ARG A 24 -14.16 30.58 -5.11
N THR A 25 -13.40 31.39 -5.84
CA THR A 25 -12.36 30.88 -6.71
C THR A 25 -11.18 30.32 -5.90
N GLN A 26 -10.44 29.36 -6.48
CA GLN A 26 -9.25 28.78 -5.84
C GLN A 26 -8.18 29.85 -5.49
N LEU A 27 -8.09 30.92 -6.29
CA LEU A 27 -7.16 32.02 -6.06
C LEU A 27 -7.56 32.85 -4.83
N GLU A 28 -8.85 33.14 -4.67
CA GLU A 28 -9.37 33.83 -3.48
C GLU A 28 -9.16 33.00 -2.22
N VAL A 29 -9.44 31.71 -2.27
CA VAL A 29 -9.22 30.79 -1.15
C VAL A 29 -7.74 30.74 -0.78
N CYS A 30 -6.85 30.68 -1.76
CA CYS A 30 -5.40 30.73 -1.53
C CYS A 30 -4.99 32.01 -0.79
N ARG A 31 -5.48 33.17 -1.24
CA ARG A 31 -5.21 34.47 -0.60
C ARG A 31 -5.77 34.51 0.82
N LEU A 32 -7.01 34.07 1.00
CA LEU A 32 -7.71 34.08 2.28
C LEU A 32 -7.03 33.17 3.31
N PHE A 33 -6.63 31.98 2.89
CA PHE A 33 -5.90 31.04 3.75
C PHE A 33 -4.52 31.58 4.14
N ASN A 34 -3.75 32.10 3.19
CA ASN A 34 -2.42 32.67 3.47
C ASN A 34 -2.51 33.92 4.38
N ASN A 35 -3.52 34.76 4.19
CA ASN A 35 -3.77 35.91 5.06
C ASN A 35 -4.20 35.49 6.47
N LYS A 36 -4.94 34.39 6.61
CA LYS A 36 -5.35 33.84 7.91
C LYS A 36 -4.19 33.21 8.68
N TYR A 37 -3.21 32.65 7.97
CA TYR A 37 -2.05 31.96 8.53
C TYR A 37 -0.73 32.59 8.06
N PRO A 38 -0.43 33.86 8.43
CA PRO A 38 0.75 34.57 7.94
C PRO A 38 2.07 33.96 8.45
N ASN A 39 2.03 33.28 9.60
CA ASN A 39 3.20 32.64 10.22
C ASN A 39 3.52 31.26 9.60
N ARG A 40 2.75 30.83 8.60
CA ARG A 40 2.93 29.56 7.90
C ARG A 40 3.56 29.82 6.54
N GLU A 41 4.28 28.85 6.02
CA GLU A 41 4.65 28.87 4.61
C GLU A 41 3.39 28.99 3.73
N PRO A 42 3.36 29.97 2.79
CA PRO A 42 2.21 30.19 1.93
C PRO A 42 1.90 28.97 1.09
N ILE A 43 0.61 28.66 0.97
CA ILE A 43 0.13 27.69 -0.02
C ILE A 43 -0.05 28.38 -1.37
N THR A 44 -0.05 27.57 -2.43
CA THR A 44 -0.28 28.04 -3.80
C THR A 44 -1.71 27.72 -4.25
N GLN A 45 -2.19 28.41 -5.28
CA GLN A 45 -3.45 28.07 -5.94
C GLN A 45 -3.47 26.61 -6.41
N SER A 46 -2.35 26.11 -6.94
CA SER A 46 -2.22 24.71 -7.37
C SER A 46 -2.40 23.72 -6.21
N THR A 47 -2.07 24.12 -4.99
CA THR A 47 -2.32 23.31 -3.79
C THR A 47 -3.82 23.25 -3.48
N VAL A 48 -4.53 24.37 -3.57
CA VAL A 48 -5.98 24.44 -3.38
C VAL A 48 -6.69 23.57 -4.44
N SER A 49 -6.33 23.72 -5.71
CA SER A 49 -6.87 22.92 -6.82
C SER A 49 -6.70 21.41 -6.61
N LYS A 50 -5.50 20.96 -6.21
CA LYS A 50 -5.25 19.54 -5.93
C LYS A 50 -6.08 19.00 -4.76
N ILE A 51 -6.33 19.83 -3.74
CA ILE A 51 -7.15 19.44 -2.59
C ILE A 51 -8.62 19.30 -2.99
N GLU A 52 -9.14 20.29 -3.73
CA GLU A 52 -10.50 20.28 -4.26
C GLU A 52 -10.74 19.08 -5.18
N GLN A 53 -9.88 18.90 -6.19
CA GLN A 53 -10.00 17.79 -7.13
C GLN A 53 -9.96 16.44 -6.42
N LYS A 54 -9.00 16.25 -5.50
CA LYS A 54 -8.91 15.02 -4.71
C LYS A 54 -10.15 14.77 -3.85
N PHE A 55 -10.74 15.83 -3.31
CA PHE A 55 -11.97 15.72 -2.53
C PHE A 55 -13.16 15.32 -3.42
N LEU A 56 -13.28 15.90 -4.61
CA LEU A 56 -14.30 15.51 -5.59
C LEU A 56 -14.12 14.05 -6.06
N GLU A 57 -12.88 13.58 -6.20
CA GLU A 57 -12.58 12.20 -6.62
C GLU A 57 -12.81 11.15 -5.53
N VAL A 58 -12.42 11.43 -4.28
CA VAL A 58 -12.36 10.41 -3.20
C VAL A 58 -13.39 10.64 -2.10
N GLY A 59 -13.91 11.86 -1.97
CA GLY A 59 -14.89 12.24 -0.94
C GLY A 59 -14.30 12.47 0.46
N HIS A 60 -12.98 12.48 0.64
CA HIS A 60 -12.36 12.73 1.94
C HIS A 60 -11.08 13.58 1.89
N ALA A 61 -10.79 14.31 2.97
CA ALA A 61 -9.62 15.19 3.06
C ALA A 61 -8.30 14.47 3.46
N ARG A 62 -8.36 13.19 3.86
CA ARG A 62 -7.19 12.40 4.31
C ARG A 62 -6.16 12.20 3.22
N ASP A 63 -4.88 12.07 3.59
CA ASP A 63 -3.84 11.72 2.62
C ASP A 63 -4.02 10.29 2.13
N ARG A 64 -3.77 10.08 0.82
CA ARG A 64 -3.69 8.71 0.30
C ARG A 64 -2.46 8.05 0.95
N PRO A 65 -2.56 6.80 1.41
CA PRO A 65 -1.37 6.06 1.83
C PRO A 65 -0.37 6.07 0.67
N ARG A 66 0.91 6.27 0.98
CA ARG A 66 1.94 6.22 -0.06
C ARG A 66 1.93 4.80 -0.62
N THR A 67 1.57 4.65 -1.88
CA THR A 67 1.82 3.43 -2.63
C THR A 67 3.32 3.27 -2.74
N GLY A 68 3.90 2.50 -1.81
CA GLY A 68 5.31 2.11 -1.88
C GLY A 68 5.55 1.20 -3.08
N ARG A 69 6.82 0.83 -3.28
CA ARG A 69 7.18 -0.20 -4.26
C ARG A 69 6.40 -1.48 -3.91
N PRO A 70 5.58 -2.04 -4.83
CA PRO A 70 4.92 -3.31 -4.57
C PRO A 70 5.97 -4.38 -4.25
N PRO A 71 5.72 -5.26 -3.26
CA PRO A 71 6.61 -6.37 -3.00
C PRO A 71 6.71 -7.27 -4.24
N VAL A 72 7.85 -7.96 -4.40
CA VAL A 72 8.09 -8.90 -5.51
C VAL A 72 6.99 -9.97 -5.50
N GLN A 73 6.05 -9.76 -6.42
CA GLN A 73 4.82 -10.45 -6.82
C GLN A 73 4.25 -11.60 -5.97
N GLU A 74 2.95 -11.43 -5.67
CA GLU A 74 1.97 -12.48 -5.35
C GLU A 74 1.66 -13.41 -6.55
N ASP A 75 2.09 -13.07 -7.76
CA ASP A 75 1.69 -13.83 -8.96
C ASP A 75 2.50 -15.13 -9.17
N HIS A 76 3.71 -15.22 -8.62
CA HIS A 76 4.54 -16.41 -8.79
C HIS A 76 4.12 -17.60 -7.90
N TYR A 77 3.43 -17.37 -6.78
CA TYR A 77 3.06 -18.47 -5.87
C TYR A 77 1.81 -19.23 -6.32
N LYS A 78 0.90 -18.59 -7.07
CA LYS A 78 -0.29 -19.28 -7.60
C LYS A 78 0.08 -20.32 -8.65
N ALA A 79 1.18 -20.11 -9.38
CA ALA A 79 1.69 -21.06 -10.38
C ALA A 79 2.41 -22.27 -9.75
N SER A 80 3.08 -22.12 -8.61
CA SER A 80 3.85 -23.19 -7.97
C SER A 80 3.01 -24.16 -7.12
N ARG A 81 1.69 -23.96 -7.03
CA ARG A 81 0.75 -24.86 -6.35
C ARG A 81 0.29 -26.03 -7.26
N LYS A 82 0.92 -26.22 -8.41
CA LYS A 82 0.72 -27.41 -9.25
C LYS A 82 1.65 -28.53 -8.74
N SER A 83 1.04 -29.49 -8.04
CA SER A 83 1.52 -30.86 -7.76
C SER A 83 2.83 -31.02 -6.95
N PRO A 84 2.80 -31.70 -5.79
CA PRO A 84 3.99 -32.18 -5.09
C PRO A 84 4.81 -33.24 -5.86
N PHE A 85 4.29 -33.76 -6.98
CA PHE A 85 4.84 -34.94 -7.68
C PHE A 85 5.57 -34.64 -8.99
N THR A 86 5.75 -33.38 -9.37
CA THR A 86 6.49 -33.05 -10.59
C THR A 86 7.90 -32.56 -10.26
N HIS A 87 8.91 -33.37 -10.62
CA HIS A 87 10.32 -32.99 -10.59
C HIS A 87 10.51 -31.62 -11.26
N PRO A 88 11.20 -30.65 -10.62
CA PRO A 88 11.41 -29.35 -11.23
C PRO A 88 12.32 -29.51 -12.47
N PRO A 89 11.97 -28.92 -13.62
CA PRO A 89 12.86 -28.91 -14.76
C PRO A 89 14.13 -28.14 -14.39
N SER A 90 15.27 -28.79 -14.54
CA SER A 90 16.60 -28.21 -14.38
C SER A 90 16.78 -27.04 -15.35
N GLY A 91 16.66 -25.79 -14.89
CA GLY A 91 17.02 -24.65 -15.75
C GLY A 91 16.52 -23.25 -15.37
N GLY A 92 15.56 -23.08 -14.47
CA GLY A 92 14.99 -21.75 -14.18
C GLY A 92 15.53 -21.10 -12.90
N LYS A 93 16.58 -20.27 -12.95
CA LYS A 93 16.97 -19.40 -11.82
C LYS A 93 16.02 -18.19 -11.68
N GLN A 94 14.79 -18.44 -11.25
CA GLN A 94 13.98 -17.41 -10.58
C GLN A 94 14.36 -17.44 -9.10
N ARG A 95 15.49 -16.80 -8.76
CA ARG A 95 15.98 -16.77 -7.38
C ARG A 95 15.27 -15.67 -6.62
N ASN A 96 14.14 -16.01 -5.99
CA ASN A 96 13.61 -15.23 -4.89
C ASN A 96 14.74 -15.02 -3.86
N SER A 97 14.88 -13.82 -3.30
CA SER A 97 15.86 -13.61 -2.24
C SER A 97 15.51 -14.52 -1.04
N LEU A 98 16.52 -15.05 -0.34
CA LEU A 98 16.28 -15.87 0.86
C LEU A 98 15.41 -15.13 1.89
N SER A 99 15.61 -13.81 2.01
CA SER A 99 14.82 -12.92 2.86
C SER A 99 13.34 -12.89 2.44
N SER A 100 13.06 -12.87 1.13
CA SER A 100 11.69 -12.95 0.61
C SER A 100 11.05 -14.30 0.94
N VAL A 101 11.77 -15.40 0.73
CA VAL A 101 11.30 -16.76 1.04
C VAL A 101 10.97 -16.90 2.52
N LEU A 102 11.88 -16.51 3.41
CA LEU A 102 11.65 -16.56 4.86
C LEU A 102 10.48 -15.67 5.30
N LYS A 103 10.32 -14.49 4.70
CA LYS A 103 9.17 -13.61 4.97
C LYS A 103 7.85 -14.31 4.61
N TYR A 104 7.79 -15.00 3.47
CA TYR A 104 6.61 -15.75 3.05
C TYR A 104 6.31 -16.95 3.94
N LEU A 105 7.33 -17.75 4.30
CA LEU A 105 7.14 -18.89 5.20
C LEU A 105 6.56 -18.46 6.55
N LYS A 106 7.02 -17.32 7.09
CA LYS A 106 6.44 -16.70 8.29
C LYS A 106 5.00 -16.23 8.08
N LEU A 107 4.72 -15.53 6.97
CA LEU A 107 3.38 -15.01 6.64
C LEU A 107 2.33 -16.13 6.59
N TYR A 108 2.65 -17.23 5.91
CA TYR A 108 1.75 -18.37 5.75
C TYR A 108 1.80 -19.36 6.91
N LYS A 109 2.49 -19.02 8.01
CA LYS A 109 2.63 -19.88 9.19
C LYS A 109 3.09 -21.29 8.80
N TRP A 110 4.06 -21.38 7.89
CA TRP A 110 4.60 -22.66 7.48
C TRP A 110 5.45 -23.25 8.62
N HIS A 111 5.09 -24.45 9.05
CA HIS A 111 5.82 -25.20 10.06
C HIS A 111 6.49 -26.39 9.35
N PRO A 112 7.84 -26.49 9.36
CA PRO A 112 8.50 -27.69 8.90
C PRO A 112 8.14 -28.83 9.86
N TYR A 113 7.24 -29.72 9.44
CA TYR A 113 7.07 -30.98 10.14
C TYR A 113 8.23 -31.90 9.75
N LYS A 114 8.92 -32.43 10.75
CA LYS A 114 9.88 -33.51 10.53
C LYS A 114 9.08 -34.79 10.33
N VAL A 115 9.19 -35.40 9.15
CA VAL A 115 8.63 -36.73 8.94
C VAL A 115 9.39 -37.69 9.86
N VAL A 116 8.65 -38.38 10.71
CA VAL A 116 9.17 -39.48 11.53
C VAL A 116 8.52 -40.74 10.98
N LEU A 117 9.34 -41.71 10.58
CA LEU A 117 8.85 -43.04 10.25
C LEU A 117 8.43 -43.70 11.56
N VAL A 118 7.13 -43.94 11.71
CA VAL A 118 6.54 -44.53 12.93
C VAL A 118 6.51 -46.06 12.82
N GLN A 119 6.58 -46.60 11.60
CA GLN A 119 6.62 -48.04 11.32
C GLN A 119 7.88 -48.36 10.54
N GLU A 120 8.59 -49.39 10.99
CA GLU A 120 9.65 -50.05 10.25
C GLU A 120 9.00 -51.05 9.28
N LEU A 121 9.55 -51.17 8.07
CA LEU A 121 9.11 -52.19 7.11
C LEU A 121 9.46 -53.56 7.70
N ASN A 122 8.45 -54.40 7.91
CA ASN A 122 8.67 -55.78 8.33
C ASN A 122 8.58 -56.70 7.10
N GLU A 123 9.26 -57.84 7.14
CA GLU A 123 9.27 -58.83 6.04
C GLU A 123 7.90 -59.46 5.73
N ASP A 124 6.87 -59.13 6.51
CA ASP A 124 5.51 -59.67 6.43
C ASP A 124 4.51 -58.69 5.77
N ASP A 125 4.99 -57.53 5.30
CA ASP A 125 4.16 -56.59 4.53
C ASP A 125 4.00 -57.10 3.07
N PRO A 126 2.76 -57.25 2.56
CA PRO A 126 2.54 -57.72 1.20
C PRO A 126 3.00 -56.68 0.16
N ASP A 127 3.76 -57.14 -0.84
CA ASP A 127 4.21 -56.38 -2.02
C ASP A 127 3.06 -55.80 -2.86
#